data_AF-R3W6B0-F1
#
_entry.id   AF-R3W6B0-F1
#
_cell.length_a   1.000
_cell.length_b   1.000
_cell.length_c   1.000
_cell.angle_alpha   90.00
_cell.angle_beta   90.00
_cell.angle_gamma   90.00
#
_symmetry.space_group_name_H-M   'P 1'
#
loop_
_entity.id
_entity.type
_entity.pdbx_description
1 polymer ?
#
loop_
_entity_poly.entity_id
_entity_poly.type
_entity_poly.pdbx_seq_one_letter_code
_entity_poly.pdbx_strand_id
1 'polypeptide(L)'
;MKFIRSFIGYMIAGVLVMAVWGQLTEAGGIFGGYLAATILVGPLWFMNHYINLVDNKNDAAFVDMGLAIGVCGIFRDMFLTGTQSFVDSLPTIFLVSLGAVAGGLVAAAIEKDMAKEVHEHVPEPGMAEEEMEKLDVQGGVEI
;
A
#
# COMPACT_ATOMS: atom_id res chain seq x y z
N MET A 1 9.59 11.74 -18.48
CA MET A 1 9.54 12.41 -17.15
C MET A 1 8.97 11.52 -16.03
N LYS A 2 8.01 10.61 -16.29
CA LYS A 2 7.37 9.77 -15.25
C LYS A 2 8.33 8.98 -14.36
N PHE A 3 9.35 8.35 -14.95
CA PHE A 3 10.38 7.61 -14.22
C PHE A 3 11.13 8.51 -13.22
N ILE A 4 11.60 9.67 -13.65
CA ILE A 4 12.35 10.61 -12.81
C ILE A 4 11.49 11.11 -11.64
N ARG A 5 10.21 11.43 -11.89
CA ARG A 5 9.28 11.83 -10.83
C ARG A 5 9.09 10.72 -9.80
N SER A 6 8.88 9.48 -10.27
CA SER A 6 8.69 8.32 -9.38
C SER A 6 9.95 8.03 -8.57
N PHE A 7 11.12 8.11 -9.21
CA PHE A 7 12.40 7.98 -8.55
C PHE A 7 12.56 9.01 -7.42
N ILE A 8 12.26 10.28 -7.68
CA ILE A 8 12.33 11.35 -6.67
C ILE A 8 11.32 11.11 -5.55
N GLY A 9 10.08 10.74 -5.86
CA GLY A 9 9.04 10.47 -4.86
C GLY A 9 9.41 9.34 -3.90
N TYR A 10 9.90 8.22 -4.45
CA TYR A 10 10.37 7.09 -3.65
C TYR A 10 11.66 7.41 -2.87
N MET A 11 12.60 8.15 -3.47
CA MET A 11 13.82 8.59 -2.80
C MET A 11 13.50 9.45 -1.59
N ILE A 12 12.63 10.46 -1.73
CA ILE A 12 12.24 11.35 -0.64
C ILE A 12 11.56 10.54 0.48
N ALA A 13 10.67 9.61 0.13
CA ALA A 13 9.99 8.79 1.11
C ALA A 13 10.97 7.93 1.93
N GLY A 14 11.90 7.24 1.26
CA GLY A 14 12.92 6.45 1.92
C GLY A 14 13.82 7.27 2.83
N VAL A 15 14.39 8.37 2.32
CA VAL A 15 15.35 9.19 3.07
C VAL A 15 14.70 9.84 4.28
N LEU A 16 13.51 10.44 4.15
CA LEU A 16 12.86 11.13 5.27
C LEU A 16 12.43 10.17 6.38
N VAL A 17 11.86 9.02 6.01
CA VAL A 17 11.47 8.02 7.02
C VAL A 17 12.71 7.51 7.75
N MET A 18 13.77 7.13 7.03
CA MET A 18 14.99 6.62 7.66
C MET A 18 15.75 7.68 8.48
N ALA A 19 15.60 8.97 8.18
CA ALA A 19 16.27 10.06 8.90
C ALA A 19 15.54 10.48 10.18
N VAL A 20 14.19 10.49 10.17
CA VAL A 20 13.38 11.15 11.21
C VAL A 20 12.66 10.15 12.10
N TRP A 21 12.25 8.99 11.58
CA TRP A 21 11.40 8.05 12.32
C TRP A 21 12.00 7.65 13.66
N GLY A 22 13.30 7.28 13.66
CA GLY A 22 14.04 6.89 14.86
C GLY A 22 13.97 7.94 15.98
N GLN A 23 14.14 9.21 15.63
CA GLN A 23 14.13 10.33 16.58
C GLN A 23 12.75 10.50 17.24
N LEU A 24 11.68 10.34 16.47
CA LEU A 24 10.31 10.42 16.99
C LEU A 24 9.99 9.23 17.89
N THR A 25 10.39 8.03 17.50
CA THR A 25 10.22 6.83 18.34
C THR A 25 11.05 6.86 19.62
N GLU A 26 12.24 7.46 19.58
CA GLU A 26 13.10 7.61 20.77
C GLU A 26 12.49 8.59 21.77
N ALA A 27 11.91 9.69 21.30
CA ALA A 27 11.27 10.70 22.14
C ALA A 27 9.89 10.26 22.69
N GLY A 28 9.11 9.52 21.90
CA GLY A 28 7.70 9.22 22.20
C GLY A 28 7.37 7.73 22.38
N GLY A 29 8.36 6.84 22.33
CA GLY A 29 8.14 5.40 22.34
C GLY A 29 7.19 4.96 21.22
N ILE A 30 6.23 4.10 21.57
CA ILE A 30 5.22 3.60 20.63
C ILE A 30 4.34 4.71 20.06
N PHE A 31 3.99 5.72 20.86
CA PHE A 31 3.20 6.87 20.41
C PHE A 31 4.01 7.75 19.45
N GLY A 32 5.33 7.83 19.64
CA GLY A 32 6.25 8.43 18.69
C GLY A 32 6.21 7.75 17.32
N GLY A 33 6.05 6.42 17.27
CA GLY A 33 5.87 5.66 16.04
C GLY A 33 4.54 5.99 15.33
N TYR A 34 3.42 6.07 16.06
CA TYR A 34 2.14 6.49 15.49
C TYR A 34 2.17 7.93 14.97
N LEU A 35 2.84 8.83 15.70
CA LEU A 35 3.07 10.19 15.26
C LEU A 35 3.90 10.22 13.98
N ALA A 36 5.02 9.47 13.94
CA ALA A 36 5.87 9.35 12.76
C ALA A 36 5.10 8.82 11.53
N ALA A 37 4.28 7.78 11.70
CA ALA A 37 3.41 7.29 10.64
C ALA A 37 2.49 8.39 10.10
N THR A 38 1.88 9.18 10.99
CA THR A 38 0.95 10.23 10.60
C THR A 38 1.65 11.38 9.87
N ILE A 39 2.74 11.92 10.42
CA ILE A 39 3.35 13.16 9.93
C ILE A 39 4.40 12.93 8.85
N LEU A 40 4.98 11.72 8.76
CA LEU A 40 5.92 11.38 7.69
C LEU A 40 5.18 10.63 6.58
N VAL A 41 4.60 9.48 6.88
CA VAL A 41 4.04 8.58 5.85
C VAL A 41 2.78 9.17 5.24
N GLY A 42 1.91 9.83 6.02
CA GLY A 42 0.69 10.48 5.50
C GLY A 42 0.96 11.50 4.39
N PRO A 43 1.76 12.56 4.62
CA PRO A 43 2.10 13.54 3.60
C PRO A 43 2.86 12.94 2.41
N LEU A 44 3.78 12.00 2.65
CA LEU A 44 4.52 11.31 1.59
C LEU A 44 3.59 10.48 0.71
N TRP A 45 2.62 9.80 1.31
CA TRP A 45 1.59 9.09 0.57
C TRP A 45 0.77 10.05 -0.27
N PHE A 46 0.32 11.18 0.29
CA PHE A 46 -0.44 12.19 -0.45
C PHE A 46 0.35 12.73 -1.66
N MET A 47 1.63 13.04 -1.48
CA MET A 47 2.48 13.51 -2.57
C MET A 47 2.68 12.43 -3.66
N ASN A 48 2.96 11.20 -3.25
CA ASN A 48 3.26 10.11 -4.18
C ASN A 48 2.00 9.61 -4.90
N HIS A 49 0.86 9.57 -4.21
CA HIS A 49 -0.41 9.08 -4.70
C HIS A 49 -1.26 10.18 -5.36
N TYR A 50 -1.66 11.21 -4.59
CA TYR A 50 -2.64 12.21 -5.03
C TYR A 50 -2.05 13.25 -5.99
N ILE A 51 -0.84 13.74 -5.70
CA ILE A 51 -0.09 14.63 -6.61
C ILE A 51 0.56 13.83 -7.77
N ASN A 52 0.47 12.48 -7.71
CA ASN A 52 0.93 11.56 -8.74
C ASN A 52 2.42 11.77 -9.04
N LEU A 53 3.21 12.00 -7.97
CA LEU A 53 4.67 12.09 -8.08
C LEU A 53 5.25 10.72 -8.46
N VAL A 54 4.66 9.64 -7.96
CA VAL A 54 4.88 8.28 -8.42
C VAL A 54 3.80 7.92 -9.42
N ASP A 55 4.21 7.39 -10.57
CA ASP A 55 3.27 6.93 -11.61
C ASP A 55 2.52 5.70 -11.09
N ASN A 56 1.22 5.87 -10.85
CA ASN A 56 0.32 4.80 -10.43
C ASN A 56 -0.75 4.57 -11.48
N LYS A 57 -1.31 3.35 -11.52
CA LYS A 57 -2.48 3.08 -12.35
C LYS A 57 -3.64 3.97 -11.86
N ASN A 58 -4.50 4.38 -12.79
CA ASN A 58 -5.74 5.05 -12.42
C ASN A 58 -6.52 4.15 -11.45
N ASP A 59 -7.11 4.76 -10.43
CA ASP A 59 -7.89 4.10 -9.37
C ASP A 59 -7.10 3.16 -8.44
N ALA A 60 -5.77 3.09 -8.56
CA ALA A 60 -4.95 2.33 -7.63
C ALA A 60 -4.80 3.06 -6.29
N ALA A 61 -5.58 2.71 -5.28
CA ALA A 61 -5.55 3.32 -3.95
C ALA A 61 -4.19 3.20 -3.22
N PHE A 62 -3.31 2.29 -3.66
CA PHE A 62 -2.05 1.99 -2.99
C PHE A 62 -0.84 2.37 -3.84
N VAL A 63 0.13 3.01 -3.17
CA VAL A 63 1.49 3.22 -3.66
C VAL A 63 2.42 2.44 -2.74
N ASP A 64 3.22 1.53 -3.30
CA ASP A 64 4.15 0.73 -2.51
C ASP A 64 5.38 1.57 -2.10
N MET A 65 5.19 2.43 -1.11
CA MET A 65 6.29 3.13 -0.44
C MET A 65 7.01 2.21 0.55
N GLY A 66 6.39 1.11 0.99
CA GLY A 66 6.95 0.18 1.96
C GLY A 66 8.22 -0.48 1.43
N LEU A 67 8.17 -0.98 0.19
CA LEU A 67 9.35 -1.52 -0.47
C LEU A 67 10.44 -0.47 -0.68
N ALA A 68 10.08 0.74 -1.10
CA ALA A 68 11.04 1.83 -1.31
C ALA A 68 11.77 2.22 -0.02
N ILE A 69 11.03 2.34 1.09
CA ILE A 69 11.59 2.63 2.42
C ILE A 69 12.46 1.46 2.89
N GLY A 70 11.99 0.22 2.73
CA GLY A 70 12.74 -0.98 3.12
C GLY A 70 14.08 -1.11 2.39
N VAL A 71 14.09 -0.91 1.06
CA VAL A 71 15.31 -0.90 0.25
C VAL A 71 16.25 0.22 0.73
N CYS A 72 15.72 1.43 0.96
CA CYS A 72 16.51 2.53 1.48
C CYS A 72 17.17 2.18 2.83
N GLY A 73 16.41 1.59 3.76
CA GLY A 73 16.91 1.17 5.07
C GLY A 73 18.01 0.13 4.98
N ILE A 74 17.83 -0.91 4.16
CA ILE A 74 18.84 -1.96 3.94
C ILE A 74 20.16 -1.35 3.45
N PHE A 75 20.11 -0.55 2.38
CA PHE A 75 21.33 0.03 1.82
C PHE A 75 21.96 1.07 2.75
N ARG A 76 21.15 1.89 3.44
CA ARG A 76 21.62 2.84 4.46
C ARG A 76 22.40 2.11 5.55
N ASP A 77 21.87 1.02 6.09
CA ASP A 77 22.53 0.25 7.14
C ASP A 77 23.77 -0.48 6.65
N MET A 78 23.73 -1.04 5.43
CA MET A 78 24.91 -1.64 4.80
C MET A 78 26.05 -0.65 4.63
N PHE A 79 25.75 0.60 4.25
CA PHE A 79 26.76 1.65 4.08
C PHE A 79 27.30 2.19 5.40
N LEU A 80 26.47 2.26 6.45
CA LEU A 80 26.86 2.85 7.73
C LEU A 80 27.50 1.84 8.69
N THR A 81 27.05 0.59 8.65
CA THR A 81 27.42 -0.44 9.64
C THR A 81 28.07 -1.67 9.00
N GLY A 82 28.14 -1.72 7.67
CA GLY A 82 28.75 -2.82 6.91
C GLY A 82 27.74 -3.88 6.48
N THR A 83 28.18 -4.79 5.62
CA THR A 83 27.32 -5.79 4.96
C THR A 83 26.72 -6.82 5.91
N GLN A 84 27.27 -6.99 7.11
CA GLN A 84 26.73 -7.90 8.13
C GLN A 84 25.32 -7.49 8.56
N SER A 85 25.01 -6.19 8.59
CA SER A 85 23.67 -5.68 8.92
C SER A 85 22.56 -6.23 8.01
N PHE A 86 22.87 -6.50 6.74
CA PHE A 86 21.93 -7.13 5.82
C PHE A 86 21.64 -8.58 6.22
N VAL A 87 22.67 -9.34 6.56
CA VAL A 87 22.54 -10.74 7.00
C VAL A 87 21.75 -10.82 8.30
N ASP A 88 22.05 -9.93 9.25
CA ASP A 88 21.36 -9.86 10.54
C ASP A 88 19.87 -9.47 10.38
N SER A 89 19.55 -8.74 9.31
CA SER A 89 18.18 -8.32 8.99
C SER A 89 17.35 -9.38 8.25
N LEU A 90 17.95 -10.48 7.78
CA LEU A 90 17.24 -11.52 7.01
C LEU A 90 16.00 -12.10 7.72
N PRO A 91 16.02 -12.39 9.04
CA PRO A 91 14.81 -12.85 9.73
C PRO A 91 13.67 -11.83 9.68
N THR A 92 13.98 -10.54 9.85
CA THR A 92 13.00 -9.46 9.77
C THR A 92 12.46 -9.32 8.35
N ILE A 93 13.33 -9.34 7.35
CA ILE A 93 12.94 -9.28 5.93
C ILE A 93 12.00 -10.44 5.58
N PHE A 94 12.31 -11.65 6.06
CA PHE A 94 11.47 -12.82 5.87
C PHE A 94 10.07 -12.63 6.47
N LEU A 95 9.98 -12.20 7.73
CA LEU A 95 8.69 -11.98 8.40
C LEU A 95 7.87 -10.86 7.72
N VAL A 96 8.51 -9.76 7.34
CA VAL A 96 7.85 -8.66 6.63
C VAL A 96 7.33 -9.14 5.27
N SER A 97 8.10 -9.96 4.56
CA SER A 97 7.69 -10.53 3.27
C SER A 97 6.46 -11.44 3.43
N LEU A 98 6.42 -12.30 4.45
CA LEU A 98 5.24 -13.12 4.74
C LEU A 98 4.02 -12.26 5.08
N GLY A 99 4.21 -11.21 5.89
CA GLY A 99 3.14 -10.27 6.21
C GLY A 99 2.62 -9.53 4.98
N ALA A 100 3.51 -9.10 4.07
CA ALA A 100 3.14 -8.44 2.82
C ALA A 100 2.33 -9.38 1.91
N VAL A 101 2.74 -10.64 1.77
CA VAL A 101 1.99 -11.65 1.01
C VAL A 101 0.61 -11.88 1.62
N ALA A 102 0.53 -12.09 2.94
CA ALA A 102 -0.73 -12.30 3.62
C ALA A 102 -1.68 -11.08 3.47
N GLY A 103 -1.16 -9.87 3.65
CA GLY A 103 -1.92 -8.64 3.44
C GLY A 103 -2.42 -8.48 2.02
N GLY A 104 -1.59 -8.80 1.02
CA GLY A 104 -1.99 -8.79 -0.39
C GLY A 104 -3.10 -9.80 -0.71
N LEU A 105 -3.03 -11.00 -0.14
CA LEU A 105 -4.08 -12.03 -0.29
C LEU A 105 -5.41 -11.60 0.34
N VAL A 106 -5.36 -11.01 1.54
CA VAL A 106 -6.56 -10.48 2.21
C VAL A 106 -7.17 -9.32 1.42
N ALA A 107 -6.35 -8.39 0.93
CA ALA A 107 -6.82 -7.29 0.10
C ALA A 107 -7.52 -7.79 -1.17
N ALA A 108 -6.92 -8.77 -1.87
CA ALA A 108 -7.53 -9.38 -3.05
C ALA A 108 -8.85 -10.11 -2.73
N ALA A 109 -8.95 -10.77 -1.56
CA ALA A 109 -10.19 -11.39 -1.13
C ALA A 109 -11.30 -10.38 -0.85
N ILE A 110 -10.98 -9.25 -0.21
CA ILE A 110 -11.92 -8.15 0.05
C ILE A 110 -12.39 -7.53 -1.26
N GLU A 111 -11.46 -7.23 -2.19
CA GLU A 111 -11.80 -6.64 -3.49
C GLU A 111 -12.75 -7.54 -4.28
N LYS A 112 -12.50 -8.86 -4.28
CA LYS A 112 -13.39 -9.84 -4.91
C LYS A 112 -14.78 -9.87 -4.27
N ASP A 113 -14.87 -9.71 -2.96
CA ASP A 113 -16.15 -9.72 -2.24
C ASP A 113 -16.97 -8.46 -2.54
N MET A 114 -16.34 -7.29 -2.47
CA MET A 114 -16.95 -6.00 -2.84
C MET A 114 -17.44 -6.00 -4.29
N ALA A 115 -16.73 -6.65 -5.21
CA ALA A 115 -17.15 -6.75 -6.60
C ALA A 115 -18.45 -7.57 -6.78
N LYS A 116 -18.75 -8.53 -5.90
CA LYS A 116 -20.01 -9.30 -5.99
C LYS A 116 -21.23 -8.46 -5.67
N GLU A 117 -21.15 -7.59 -4.66
CA GLU A 117 -22.26 -6.69 -4.29
C GLU A 117 -22.60 -5.69 -5.40
N VAL A 118 -21.64 -5.36 -6.27
CA VAL A 118 -21.86 -4.49 -7.44
C VAL A 118 -22.59 -5.23 -8.57
N HIS A 119 -22.41 -6.55 -8.67
CA HIS A 119 -23.02 -7.40 -9.70
C HIS A 119 -24.35 -8.03 -9.28
N GLU A 120 -24.61 -8.20 -7.98
CA GLU A 120 -25.94 -8.49 -7.45
C GLU A 120 -26.77 -7.21 -7.47
N HIS A 121 -27.40 -6.91 -8.61
CA HIS A 121 -28.38 -5.83 -8.70
C HIS A 121 -29.58 -6.19 -7.83
N VAL A 122 -29.59 -5.72 -6.58
CA VAL A 122 -30.72 -5.93 -5.66
C VAL A 122 -31.95 -5.26 -6.26
N PRO A 123 -33.02 -6.01 -6.58
CA PRO A 123 -34.15 -5.39 -7.23
C PRO A 123 -34.83 -4.39 -6.29
N GLU A 124 -34.96 -3.14 -6.75
CA GLU A 124 -35.65 -2.08 -6.03
C GLU A 124 -37.09 -2.49 -5.65
N PRO A 125 -37.59 -2.08 -4.47
CA PRO A 125 -38.96 -2.40 -4.06
C PRO A 125 -39.99 -1.86 -5.06
N GLY A 126 -40.69 -2.78 -5.74
CA GLY A 126 -41.69 -2.43 -6.78
C GLY A 126 -41.23 -2.67 -8.22
N MET A 127 -40.03 -3.21 -8.44
CA MET A 127 -39.57 -3.61 -9.77
C MET A 127 -40.44 -4.75 -10.35
N ALA A 128 -40.73 -4.68 -11.64
CA ALA A 128 -41.53 -5.70 -12.32
C ALA A 128 -40.75 -7.02 -12.45
N GLU A 129 -41.44 -8.17 -12.37
CA GLU A 129 -40.81 -9.49 -12.49
C GLU A 129 -39.99 -9.65 -13.78
N GLU A 130 -40.44 -9.08 -14.90
CA GLU A 130 -39.71 -9.08 -16.18
C GLU A 130 -38.41 -8.26 -16.15
N GLU A 131 -38.30 -7.25 -15.28
CA GLU A 131 -37.08 -6.47 -15.10
C GLU A 131 -36.10 -7.21 -14.19
N MET A 132 -36.60 -7.91 -13.17
CA MET A 132 -35.79 -8.80 -12.32
C MET A 132 -35.19 -9.96 -13.14
N GLU A 133 -35.97 -10.57 -14.05
CA GLU A 133 -35.51 -11.66 -14.92
C GLU A 133 -34.41 -11.19 -15.90
N LYS A 134 -34.50 -9.96 -16.41
CA LYS A 134 -33.45 -9.38 -17.27
C LYS A 134 -32.14 -9.09 -16.52
N LEU A 135 -32.23 -8.73 -15.24
CA LEU A 135 -31.06 -8.50 -14.39
C LEU A 135 -30.35 -9.81 -14.05
N ASP A 136 -31.10 -10.88 -13.78
CA ASP A 136 -30.55 -12.22 -13.51
C ASP A 136 -29.81 -12.79 -14.74
N VAL A 137 -30.34 -12.54 -15.95
CA VAL A 137 -29.71 -12.94 -17.22
C VAL A 137 -28.46 -12.10 -17.53
N GLN A 138 -28.38 -10.84 -17.09
CA GLN A 138 -27.18 -10.00 -17.28
C GLN A 138 -26.08 -10.24 -16.24
N GLY A 139 -26.42 -10.69 -15.03
CA GLY A 139 -25.45 -11.09 -13.99
C GLY A 139 -24.80 -12.45 -14.24
N GLY A 140 -25.44 -13.31 -15.04
CA GLY A 140 -24.91 -14.60 -15.48
C GLY A 140 -23.89 -14.47 -16.61
N VAL A 141 -22.71 -13.92 -16.35
CA VAL A 141 -21.59 -14.04 -17.28
C VAL A 141 -21.01 -15.45 -17.17
N GLU A 142 -21.08 -16.21 -18.27
CA GLU A 142 -20.46 -17.52 -18.46
C GLU A 142 -18.98 -17.53 -18.03
N ILE A 143 -18.62 -18.59 -17.30
CA ILE A 143 -17.25 -18.99 -16.96
C ILE A 143 -16.49 -19.49 -18.20
#